data_AF-A0A419I0G9-F1
#
_entry.id   AF-A0A419I0G9-F1
#
_cell.length_a   1.000
_cell.length_b   1.000
_cell.length_c   1.000
_cell.angle_alpha   90.00
_cell.angle_beta   90.00
_cell.angle_gamma   90.00
#
_symmetry.space_group_name_H-M   'P 1'
#
loop_
_entity.id
_entity.type
_entity.pdbx_description
1 polymer ?
#
loop_
_entity_poly.entity_id
_entity_poly.type
_entity_poly.pdbx_seq_one_letter_code
_entity_poly.pdbx_strand_id
1 'polypeptide(L)'
;MQTGHAGFDRFFSGPGAFVTGGTILAAWSPDGGALAFLEGAAEQRTGRLVDLATGEQRPLLADVGALREAIREATGQTPPGRGLPFEHLAFVGPRTVATAVGAVQVLIDVASGAVTKAPAENPIDVYQGYADSVRRTPQEFRRSLVLSDPVKSRELLSPDGNRFLSTEGGNLVLRSAVDNRRVQLTTDGTPEHEYRFDLVEPFLAMIGMAFPVCNWSPDGASSDWSSPSSPIQCAQ
;
A
#
# COMPACT_ATOMS: atom_id res chain seq x y z
N MET A 1 6.67 -14.15 21.02
CA MET A 1 7.79 -13.18 20.96
C MET A 1 7.14 -11.82 20.89
N GLN A 2 7.40 -10.93 21.85
CA GLN A 2 6.92 -9.54 21.81
C GLN A 2 8.04 -8.68 21.23
N THR A 3 7.79 -7.98 20.14
CA THR A 3 8.69 -7.05 19.47
C THR A 3 8.62 -5.66 20.09
N GLY A 4 7.68 -5.41 21.01
CA GLY A 4 7.48 -4.11 21.64
C GLY A 4 6.65 -3.15 20.79
N HIS A 5 6.24 -3.59 19.59
CA HIS A 5 5.32 -2.84 18.74
C HIS A 5 3.93 -3.47 18.84
N ALA A 6 3.01 -2.80 19.55
CA ALA A 6 1.70 -3.35 19.91
C ALA A 6 0.89 -3.89 18.72
N GLY A 7 0.97 -3.22 17.56
CA GLY A 7 0.35 -3.70 16.32
C GLY A 7 0.99 -4.99 15.79
N PHE A 8 2.33 -5.06 15.78
CA PHE A 8 3.03 -6.24 15.29
C PHE A 8 2.76 -7.43 16.21
N ASP A 9 2.88 -7.23 17.53
CA ASP A 9 2.65 -8.29 18.51
C ASP A 9 1.23 -8.84 18.52
N ARG A 10 0.25 -7.98 18.24
CA ARG A 10 -1.15 -8.38 18.12
C ARG A 10 -1.43 -9.16 16.83
N PHE A 11 -0.77 -8.81 15.72
CA PHE A 11 -1.08 -9.36 14.40
C PHE A 11 -0.05 -10.37 13.87
N PHE A 12 1.07 -10.60 14.57
CA PHE A 12 2.16 -11.48 14.13
C PHE A 12 1.71 -12.94 13.86
N SER A 13 0.78 -13.46 14.66
CA SER A 13 0.32 -14.85 14.59
C SER A 13 -1.03 -15.04 13.89
N GLY A 14 -1.69 -13.96 13.44
CA GLY A 14 -3.11 -14.00 13.08
C GLY A 14 -3.57 -13.33 11.79
N PRO A 15 -2.72 -12.87 10.85
CA PRO A 15 -3.27 -12.14 9.70
C PRO A 15 -4.09 -13.07 8.81
N GLY A 16 -3.75 -14.37 8.76
CA GLY A 16 -4.49 -15.39 8.01
C GLY A 16 -5.94 -15.59 8.44
N ALA A 17 -6.29 -15.23 9.68
CA ALA A 17 -7.69 -15.25 10.14
C ALA A 17 -8.54 -14.18 9.46
N PHE A 18 -7.91 -13.15 8.89
CA PHE A 18 -8.57 -12.04 8.18
C PHE A 18 -8.54 -12.19 6.66
N VAL A 19 -7.87 -13.23 6.16
CA VAL A 19 -7.70 -13.48 4.72
C VAL A 19 -8.46 -14.73 4.34
N THR A 20 -9.74 -14.59 4.01
CA THR A 20 -10.61 -15.71 3.60
C THR A 20 -10.47 -16.13 2.13
N GLY A 21 -9.29 -15.91 1.53
CA GLY A 21 -8.91 -16.36 0.19
C GLY A 21 -8.74 -15.25 -0.85
N GLY A 22 -7.74 -15.41 -1.71
CA GLY A 22 -7.43 -14.50 -2.83
C GLY A 22 -6.31 -13.49 -2.57
N THR A 23 -6.02 -12.66 -3.57
CA THR A 23 -5.08 -11.53 -3.47
C THR A 23 -5.73 -10.41 -2.66
N ILE A 24 -5.15 -10.08 -1.51
CA ILE A 24 -5.55 -8.90 -0.74
C ILE A 24 -4.72 -7.71 -1.18
N LEU A 25 -5.40 -6.63 -1.53
CA LEU A 25 -4.81 -5.31 -1.71
C LEU A 25 -5.16 -4.49 -0.48
N ALA A 26 -4.19 -4.37 0.43
CA ALA A 26 -4.34 -3.62 1.66
C ALA A 26 -3.88 -2.17 1.48
N ALA A 27 -4.54 -1.25 2.18
CA ALA A 27 -4.20 0.16 2.22
C ALA A 27 -4.18 0.64 3.67
N TRP A 28 -3.09 1.31 4.04
CA TRP A 28 -2.89 1.88 5.38
C TRP A 28 -3.49 3.27 5.46
N SER A 29 -4.13 3.60 6.59
CA SER A 29 -4.49 4.98 6.87
C SER A 29 -3.22 5.81 7.12
N PRO A 30 -3.23 7.12 6.82
CA PRO A 30 -2.00 7.93 6.87
C PRO A 30 -1.40 8.06 8.27
N ASP A 31 -2.22 7.84 9.31
CA ASP A 31 -1.80 7.81 10.72
C ASP A 31 -1.34 6.42 11.20
N GLY A 32 -1.35 5.40 10.33
CA GLY A 32 -1.02 4.02 10.67
C GLY A 32 -2.01 3.36 11.65
N GLY A 33 -3.13 4.02 11.97
CA GLY A 33 -4.11 3.54 12.96
C GLY A 33 -5.11 2.54 12.41
N ALA A 34 -5.26 2.46 11.09
CA ALA A 34 -6.22 1.59 10.43
C ALA A 34 -5.67 0.93 9.16
N LEU A 35 -6.22 -0.24 8.86
CA LEU A 35 -5.93 -1.01 7.65
C LEU A 35 -7.24 -1.27 6.91
N ALA A 36 -7.33 -0.85 5.65
CA ALA A 36 -8.42 -1.22 4.77
C ALA A 36 -7.99 -2.30 3.79
N PHE A 37 -8.87 -3.24 3.47
CA PHE A 37 -8.62 -4.20 2.40
C PHE A 37 -9.90 -4.59 1.68
N LEU A 38 -9.73 -5.05 0.44
CA LEU A 38 -10.81 -5.56 -0.40
C LEU A 38 -10.72 -7.08 -0.50
N GLU A 39 -11.88 -7.74 -0.51
CA GLU A 39 -12.00 -9.19 -0.60
C GLU A 39 -13.18 -9.60 -1.47
N GLY A 40 -13.15 -10.85 -1.95
CA GLY A 40 -14.21 -11.43 -2.77
C GLY A 40 -14.09 -11.17 -4.28
N ALA A 41 -14.99 -11.78 -5.04
CA ALA A 41 -15.01 -11.70 -6.51
C ALA A 41 -15.54 -10.33 -6.99
N ALA A 42 -15.16 -9.93 -8.21
CA ALA A 42 -15.52 -8.62 -8.79
C ALA A 42 -17.03 -8.30 -8.72
N GLU A 43 -17.89 -9.31 -8.87
CA GLU A 43 -19.35 -9.15 -8.83
C GLU A 43 -19.92 -8.89 -7.41
N GLN A 44 -19.21 -9.32 -6.36
CA GLN A 44 -19.69 -9.31 -4.97
C GLN A 44 -18.61 -8.81 -4.00
N ARG A 45 -17.69 -7.98 -4.48
CA ARG A 45 -16.54 -7.50 -3.70
C ARG A 45 -17.00 -6.74 -2.46
N THR A 46 -16.38 -7.06 -1.33
CA THR A 46 -16.59 -6.36 -0.06
C THR A 46 -15.29 -5.69 0.37
N GLY A 47 -15.41 -4.77 1.33
CA GLY A 47 -14.27 -4.10 1.92
C GLY A 47 -14.34 -4.17 3.44
N ARG A 48 -13.18 -4.28 4.07
CA ARG A 48 -13.02 -4.27 5.53
C ARG A 48 -12.15 -3.10 5.93
N LEU A 49 -12.44 -2.55 7.11
CA LEU A 49 -11.59 -1.61 7.81
C LEU A 49 -11.29 -2.17 9.20
N VAL A 50 -10.02 -2.28 9.52
CA VAL A 50 -9.50 -2.81 10.78
C VAL A 50 -8.91 -1.65 11.57
N ASP A 51 -9.39 -1.43 12.78
CA ASP A 51 -8.72 -0.58 13.76
C ASP A 51 -7.55 -1.36 14.37
N LEU A 52 -6.34 -0.83 14.27
CA LEU A 52 -5.14 -1.54 14.70
C LEU A 52 -4.86 -1.41 16.20
N ALA A 53 -5.44 -0.40 16.86
CA ALA A 53 -5.33 -0.21 18.30
C ALA A 53 -6.22 -1.18 19.07
N THR A 54 -7.41 -1.50 18.54
CA THR A 54 -8.38 -2.39 19.19
C THR A 54 -8.42 -3.78 18.56
N GLY A 55 -8.09 -3.90 17.26
CA GLY A 55 -8.32 -5.10 16.45
C GLY A 55 -9.76 -5.23 15.95
N GLU A 56 -10.61 -4.23 16.18
CA GLU A 56 -12.00 -4.24 15.74
C GLU A 56 -12.08 -4.19 14.21
N GLN A 57 -12.98 -5.01 13.66
CA GLN A 57 -13.25 -5.05 12.22
C GLN A 57 -14.65 -4.59 11.92
N ARG A 58 -14.76 -3.73 10.92
CA ARG A 58 -16.04 -3.27 10.39
C ARG A 58 -16.05 -3.28 8.87
N PRO A 59 -17.23 -3.30 8.24
CA PRO A 59 -17.33 -3.03 6.81
C PRO A 59 -16.63 -1.71 6.48
N LEU A 60 -15.90 -1.67 5.36
CA LEU A 60 -15.25 -0.45 4.89
C LEU A 60 -16.28 0.67 4.72
N LEU A 61 -17.42 0.34 4.10
CA LEU A 61 -18.58 1.22 4.00
C LEU A 61 -19.81 0.52 4.56
N ALA A 62 -20.65 1.29 5.25
CA ALA A 62 -21.86 0.77 5.91
C ALA A 62 -22.95 0.33 4.90
N ASP A 63 -23.09 1.06 3.79
CA ASP A 63 -24.11 0.79 2.78
C ASP A 63 -23.52 0.82 1.36
N VAL A 64 -23.33 -0.38 0.80
CA VAL A 64 -22.81 -0.56 -0.57
C VAL A 64 -23.85 -0.13 -1.61
N GLY A 65 -25.14 -0.27 -1.33
CA GLY A 65 -26.21 0.17 -2.23
C GLY A 65 -26.18 1.68 -2.38
N ALA A 66 -26.19 2.41 -1.26
CA ALA A 66 -26.10 3.86 -1.23
C ALA A 66 -24.82 4.39 -1.90
N LEU A 67 -23.67 3.75 -1.64
CA LEU A 67 -22.42 4.10 -2.32
C LEU A 67 -22.57 4.01 -3.85
N ARG A 68 -23.16 2.93 -4.36
CA ARG A 68 -23.29 2.71 -5.80
C ARG A 68 -24.18 3.78 -6.44
N GLU A 69 -25.22 4.22 -5.73
CA GLU A 69 -26.05 5.35 -6.19
C GLU A 69 -25.28 6.66 -6.17
N ALA A 70 -24.51 6.93 -5.12
CA ALA A 70 -23.65 8.11 -5.04
C ALA A 70 -22.58 8.13 -6.15
N ILE A 71 -22.00 6.98 -6.48
CA ILE A 71 -21.07 6.84 -7.61
C ILE A 71 -21.79 7.13 -8.92
N ARG A 72 -22.99 6.57 -9.14
CA ARG A 72 -23.76 6.82 -10.36
C ARG A 72 -24.10 8.30 -10.50
N GLU A 73 -24.51 8.95 -9.42
CA GLU A 73 -24.82 10.38 -9.40
C GLU A 73 -23.57 11.23 -9.70
N ALA A 74 -22.45 10.95 -9.03
CA ALA A 74 -21.22 11.71 -9.21
C ALA A 74 -20.60 11.49 -10.60
N THR A 75 -20.62 10.26 -11.12
CA THR A 75 -19.90 9.86 -12.34
C THR A 75 -20.76 9.85 -13.60
N GLY A 76 -22.07 9.64 -13.47
CA GLY A 76 -22.97 9.33 -14.58
C GLY A 76 -22.85 7.89 -15.09
N GLN A 77 -22.02 7.04 -14.46
CA GLN A 77 -21.80 5.66 -14.87
C GLN A 77 -22.52 4.68 -13.95
N THR A 78 -23.10 3.63 -14.53
CA THR A 78 -23.63 2.51 -13.75
C THR A 78 -22.47 1.60 -13.33
N PRO A 79 -22.16 1.46 -12.04
CA PRO A 79 -21.03 0.65 -11.62
C PRO A 79 -21.27 -0.85 -11.91
N PRO A 80 -20.25 -1.64 -12.30
CA PRO A 80 -20.41 -3.07 -12.56
C PRO A 80 -20.73 -3.85 -11.28
N GLY A 81 -21.30 -5.05 -11.43
CA GLY A 81 -21.59 -5.99 -10.35
C GLY A 81 -22.56 -5.49 -9.27
N ARG A 82 -22.55 -6.15 -8.12
CA ARG A 82 -23.40 -5.85 -6.94
C ARG A 82 -22.61 -5.37 -5.72
N GLY A 83 -21.32 -5.68 -5.65
CA GLY A 83 -20.41 -5.24 -4.58
C GLY A 83 -19.78 -3.87 -4.80
N LEU A 84 -18.65 -3.63 -4.12
CA LEU A 84 -17.79 -2.46 -4.30
C LEU A 84 -17.26 -2.42 -5.74
N PRO A 85 -17.53 -1.34 -6.50
CA PRO A 85 -17.26 -1.30 -7.94
C PRO A 85 -15.83 -0.85 -8.28
N PHE A 86 -14.88 -1.18 -7.42
CA PHE A 86 -13.48 -0.83 -7.58
C PHE A 86 -12.58 -1.92 -7.04
N GLU A 87 -11.36 -2.00 -7.57
CA GLU A 87 -10.42 -3.09 -7.27
C GLU A 87 -9.26 -2.65 -6.37
N HIS A 88 -9.01 -1.34 -6.33
CA HIS A 88 -7.91 -0.73 -5.59
C HIS A 88 -8.45 0.45 -4.81
N LEU A 89 -7.86 0.72 -3.64
CA LEU A 89 -8.12 1.95 -2.90
C LEU A 89 -6.82 2.41 -2.25
N ALA A 90 -6.71 3.71 -2.02
CA ALA A 90 -5.64 4.30 -1.24
C ALA A 90 -6.21 5.39 -0.33
N PHE A 91 -5.75 5.48 0.91
CA PHE A 91 -6.09 6.62 1.74
C PHE A 91 -5.38 7.88 1.23
N VAL A 92 -6.15 8.95 1.05
CA VAL A 92 -5.65 10.30 0.72
C VAL A 92 -5.93 11.31 1.84
N GLY A 93 -6.57 10.85 2.90
CA GLY A 93 -6.80 11.56 4.16
C GLY A 93 -7.28 10.59 5.24
N PRO A 94 -7.50 11.07 6.48
CA PRO A 94 -7.87 10.20 7.61
C PRO A 94 -9.17 9.41 7.41
N ARG A 95 -10.08 9.93 6.59
CA ARG A 95 -11.39 9.30 6.30
C ARG A 95 -11.69 9.27 4.81
N THR A 96 -10.73 9.63 3.96
CA THR A 96 -10.96 9.79 2.53
C THR A 96 -10.10 8.79 1.79
N VAL A 97 -10.74 7.99 0.93
CA VAL A 97 -10.06 7.05 0.06
C VAL A 97 -10.24 7.47 -1.40
N ALA A 98 -9.17 7.39 -2.17
CA ALA A 98 -9.18 7.54 -3.62
C ALA A 98 -9.29 6.16 -4.27
N THR A 99 -10.13 6.07 -5.30
CA THR A 99 -10.33 4.83 -6.06
C THR A 99 -10.80 5.11 -7.48
N ALA A 100 -10.69 4.10 -8.35
CA ALA A 100 -11.16 4.16 -9.73
C ALA A 100 -12.42 3.31 -9.92
N VAL A 101 -13.47 3.90 -10.50
CA VAL A 101 -14.65 3.19 -11.00
C VAL A 101 -14.65 3.31 -12.52
N GLY A 102 -14.36 2.21 -13.20
CA GLY A 102 -14.08 2.23 -14.63
C GLY A 102 -12.88 3.13 -14.93
N ALA A 103 -13.10 4.20 -15.71
CA ALA A 103 -12.06 5.19 -16.05
C ALA A 103 -12.08 6.43 -15.15
N VAL A 104 -13.04 6.54 -14.22
CA VAL A 104 -13.25 7.75 -13.42
C VAL A 104 -12.65 7.57 -12.02
N GLN A 105 -11.75 8.46 -11.65
CA GLN A 105 -11.24 8.57 -10.28
C GLN A 105 -12.27 9.26 -9.40
N VAL A 106 -12.56 8.68 -8.24
CA VAL A 106 -13.48 9.21 -7.23
C VAL A 106 -12.82 9.22 -5.86
N LEU A 107 -13.21 10.20 -5.05
CA LEU A 107 -12.90 10.28 -3.64
C LEU A 107 -14.14 9.86 -2.86
N ILE A 108 -13.95 8.98 -1.87
CA ILE A 108 -15.02 8.46 -1.03
C ILE A 108 -14.68 8.80 0.41
N ASP A 109 -15.61 9.45 1.12
CA ASP A 109 -15.55 9.54 2.57
C ASP A 109 -16.04 8.21 3.18
N VAL A 110 -15.15 7.53 3.89
CA VAL A 110 -15.36 6.17 4.40
C VAL A 110 -16.47 6.10 5.44
N ALA A 111 -16.79 7.22 6.10
CA ALA A 111 -17.78 7.23 7.16
C ALA A 111 -19.19 7.57 6.70
N SER A 112 -19.32 8.53 5.81
CA SER A 112 -20.60 8.96 5.25
C SER A 112 -20.95 8.23 3.95
N GLY A 113 -19.97 7.64 3.27
CA GLY A 113 -20.14 7.09 1.93
C GLY A 113 -20.30 8.16 0.84
N ALA A 114 -20.07 9.44 1.17
CA ALA A 114 -20.16 10.53 0.20
C ALA A 114 -19.10 10.38 -0.89
N VAL A 115 -19.50 10.60 -2.14
CA VAL A 115 -18.65 10.43 -3.32
C VAL A 115 -18.50 11.74 -4.05
N THR A 116 -17.26 12.11 -4.35
CA THR A 116 -16.94 13.23 -5.22
C THR A 116 -16.03 12.77 -6.35
N LYS A 117 -16.18 13.32 -7.55
CA LYS A 117 -15.18 13.13 -8.60
C LYS A 117 -13.83 13.66 -8.11
N ALA A 118 -12.76 12.91 -8.35
CA ALA A 118 -11.44 13.47 -8.17
C ALA A 118 -11.28 14.66 -9.15
N PRO A 119 -10.68 15.78 -8.71
CA PRO A 119 -10.37 16.89 -9.60
C PRO A 119 -9.57 16.39 -10.80
N ALA A 120 -9.95 16.83 -12.00
CA ALA A 120 -9.18 16.50 -13.19
C ALA A 120 -7.80 17.15 -13.07
N GLU A 121 -6.76 16.32 -13.17
CA GLU A 121 -5.39 16.82 -13.16
C GLU A 121 -5.04 17.45 -14.49
N ASN A 122 -4.15 18.44 -14.45
CA ASN A 122 -3.68 19.11 -15.65
C ASN A 122 -2.87 18.12 -16.51
N PRO A 123 -3.21 17.93 -17.80
CA PRO A 123 -2.50 17.01 -18.69
C PRO A 123 -1.00 17.31 -18.83
N ILE A 124 -0.60 18.57 -18.72
CA ILE A 124 0.81 18.98 -18.77
C ILE A 124 1.54 18.47 -17.53
N ASP A 125 0.93 18.59 -16.36
CA ASP A 125 1.51 18.09 -15.09
C ASP A 125 1.59 16.57 -15.09
N VAL A 126 0.63 15.87 -15.69
CA VAL A 126 0.67 14.41 -15.87
C VAL A 126 1.85 14.03 -16.78
N TYR A 127 2.00 14.69 -17.93
CA TYR A 127 3.07 14.41 -18.88
C TYR A 127 4.46 14.69 -18.29
N GLN A 128 4.59 15.76 -17.50
CA GLN A 128 5.85 16.15 -16.85
C GLN A 128 6.12 15.39 -15.53
N GLY A 129 5.19 14.54 -15.09
CA GLY A 129 5.31 13.75 -13.86
C GLY A 129 5.12 14.53 -12.55
N TYR A 130 4.52 15.73 -12.64
CA TYR A 130 4.18 16.58 -11.51
C TYR A 130 2.74 16.39 -11.00
N ALA A 131 1.90 15.64 -11.70
CA ALA A 131 0.56 15.31 -11.22
C ALA A 131 0.61 14.45 -9.95
N ASP A 132 -0.36 14.63 -9.06
CA ASP A 132 -0.43 13.91 -7.79
C ASP A 132 -0.64 12.41 -8.02
N SER A 133 -1.47 12.05 -9.00
CA SER A 133 -1.67 10.66 -9.41
C SER A 133 -0.36 10.00 -9.84
N VAL A 134 0.50 10.71 -10.56
CA VAL A 134 1.79 10.18 -11.02
C VAL A 134 2.74 10.01 -9.85
N ARG A 135 2.81 10.97 -8.94
CA ARG A 135 3.68 10.89 -7.76
C ARG A 135 3.27 9.79 -6.79
N ARG A 136 1.96 9.59 -6.61
CA ARG A 136 1.39 8.58 -5.69
C ARG A 136 1.19 7.20 -6.33
N THR A 137 1.50 7.04 -7.61
CA THR A 137 1.50 5.72 -8.24
C THR A 137 2.84 5.03 -7.99
N PRO A 138 2.85 3.78 -7.46
CA PRO A 138 4.07 2.99 -7.38
C PRO A 138 4.72 2.80 -8.76
N GLN A 139 6.02 3.08 -8.88
CA GLN A 139 6.77 2.90 -10.12
C GLN A 139 7.36 1.50 -10.20
N GLU A 140 7.60 1.04 -11.43
CA GLU A 140 8.29 -0.22 -11.66
C GLU A 140 9.80 -0.07 -11.40
N PHE A 141 10.40 -1.06 -10.74
CA PHE A 141 11.85 -1.21 -10.64
C PHE A 141 12.27 -2.64 -10.99
N ARG A 142 13.57 -2.82 -11.26
CA ARG A 142 14.16 -4.13 -11.54
C ARG A 142 14.59 -4.76 -10.23
N ARG A 143 13.87 -5.79 -9.78
CA ARG A 143 14.24 -6.58 -8.61
C ARG A 143 15.07 -7.77 -9.03
N SER A 144 16.29 -7.89 -8.50
CA SER A 144 17.12 -9.07 -8.75
C SER A 144 16.56 -10.31 -8.03
N LEU A 145 16.72 -11.46 -8.68
CA LEU A 145 16.43 -12.78 -8.12
C LEU A 145 17.70 -13.60 -8.15
N VAL A 146 17.86 -14.50 -7.19
CA VAL A 146 19.03 -15.37 -7.13
C VAL A 146 19.02 -16.30 -8.35
N LEU A 147 20.12 -16.31 -9.11
CA LEU A 147 20.30 -17.18 -10.29
C LEU A 147 19.22 -16.99 -11.38
N SER A 148 18.59 -15.82 -11.45
CA SER A 148 17.55 -15.51 -12.44
C SER A 148 17.65 -14.06 -12.89
N ASP A 149 17.16 -13.78 -14.10
CA ASP A 149 17.13 -12.42 -14.62
C ASP A 149 16.28 -11.48 -13.73
N PRO A 150 16.67 -10.20 -13.56
CA PRO A 150 15.89 -9.25 -12.78
C PRO A 150 14.48 -9.07 -13.33
N VAL A 151 13.50 -9.30 -12.45
CA VAL A 151 12.08 -9.18 -12.76
C VAL A 151 11.57 -7.78 -12.46
N LYS A 152 10.52 -7.37 -13.17
CA LYS A 152 9.81 -6.14 -12.85
C LYS A 152 9.07 -6.32 -11.52
N SER A 153 9.31 -5.41 -10.59
CA SER A 153 8.55 -5.28 -9.34
C SER A 153 8.01 -3.86 -9.24
N ARG A 154 7.11 -3.61 -8.29
CA ARG A 154 6.59 -2.27 -7.98
C ARG A 154 7.13 -1.78 -6.65
N GLU A 155 7.37 -0.48 -6.58
CA GLU A 155 7.72 0.22 -5.36
C GLU A 155 6.75 -0.07 -4.21
N LEU A 156 7.30 -0.12 -3.00
CA LEU A 156 6.53 -0.35 -1.77
C LEU A 156 6.21 0.99 -1.10
N LEU A 157 4.92 1.33 -1.01
CA LEU A 157 4.44 2.53 -0.34
C LEU A 157 4.66 2.44 1.19
N SER A 158 5.10 3.53 1.80
CA SER A 158 5.19 3.68 3.26
C SER A 158 3.80 3.69 3.90
N PRO A 159 3.66 3.29 5.19
CA PRO A 159 2.37 3.32 5.88
C PRO A 159 1.70 4.71 5.90
N ASP A 160 2.50 5.78 6.02
CA ASP A 160 2.01 7.16 5.99
C ASP A 160 1.64 7.67 4.58
N GLY A 161 1.88 6.86 3.54
CA GLY A 161 1.53 7.15 2.15
C GLY A 161 2.40 8.22 1.47
N ASN A 162 3.48 8.67 2.10
CA ASN A 162 4.28 9.78 1.58
C ASN A 162 5.59 9.36 0.91
N ARG A 163 5.96 8.08 0.98
CA ARG A 163 7.23 7.57 0.45
C ARG A 163 7.05 6.24 -0.23
N PHE A 164 7.94 5.97 -1.17
CA PHE A 164 8.06 4.69 -1.86
C PHE A 164 9.47 4.15 -1.66
N LEU A 165 9.58 2.85 -1.43
CA LEU A 165 10.84 2.13 -1.34
C LEU A 165 11.05 1.28 -2.60
N SER A 166 12.23 1.37 -3.20
CA SER A 166 12.71 0.59 -4.36
C SER A 166 14.17 0.20 -4.20
N THR A 167 14.67 -0.66 -5.10
CA THR A 167 16.11 -0.85 -5.32
C THR A 167 16.56 -0.25 -6.64
N GLU A 168 17.74 0.36 -6.66
CA GLU A 168 18.41 0.85 -7.86
C GLU A 168 19.91 0.58 -7.76
N GLY A 169 20.47 -0.18 -8.71
CA GLY A 169 21.91 -0.50 -8.72
C GLY A 169 22.41 -1.18 -7.45
N GLY A 170 21.61 -2.09 -6.86
CA GLY A 170 21.95 -2.78 -5.61
C GLY A 170 21.68 -1.97 -4.34
N ASN A 171 21.23 -0.72 -4.46
CA ASN A 171 21.02 0.19 -3.32
C ASN A 171 19.54 0.41 -3.02
N LEU A 172 19.22 0.69 -1.75
CA LEU A 172 17.89 1.12 -1.34
C LEU A 172 17.66 2.58 -1.76
N VAL A 173 16.50 2.84 -2.37
CA VAL A 173 16.10 4.18 -2.81
C VAL A 173 14.73 4.52 -2.23
N LEU A 174 14.61 5.70 -1.66
CA LEU A 174 13.33 6.31 -1.33
C LEU A 174 12.92 7.32 -2.39
N ARG A 175 11.65 7.28 -2.77
CA ARG A 175 11.00 8.32 -3.58
C ARG A 175 9.88 8.97 -2.80
N SER A 176 9.89 10.29 -2.74
CA SER A 176 8.83 11.09 -2.11
C SER A 176 7.58 11.11 -2.98
N ALA A 177 6.41 10.79 -2.40
CA ALA A 177 5.12 10.91 -3.06
C ALA A 177 4.63 12.38 -3.12
N VAL A 178 5.26 13.29 -2.37
CA VAL A 178 4.90 14.72 -2.31
C VAL A 178 5.51 15.50 -3.47
N ASP A 179 6.78 15.25 -3.78
CA ASP A 179 7.56 16.04 -4.74
C ASP A 179 8.38 15.19 -5.74
N ASN A 180 8.20 13.86 -5.71
CA ASN A 180 8.88 12.90 -6.60
C ASN A 180 10.40 12.85 -6.46
N ARG A 181 11.00 13.55 -5.48
CA ARG A 181 12.44 13.50 -5.25
C ARG A 181 12.86 12.12 -4.77
N ARG A 182 14.04 11.70 -5.22
CA ARG A 182 14.65 10.41 -4.85
C ARG A 182 15.87 10.62 -3.97
N VAL A 183 16.05 9.74 -2.99
CA VAL A 183 17.20 9.71 -2.09
C VAL A 183 17.68 8.27 -1.97
N GLN A 184 18.96 8.04 -2.29
CA GLN A 184 19.61 6.76 -1.99
C GLN A 184 19.85 6.67 -0.47
N LEU A 185 19.40 5.57 0.12
CA LEU A 185 19.64 5.26 1.53
C LEU A 185 20.96 4.52 1.76
N THR A 186 21.39 3.76 0.75
CA THR A 186 22.67 3.06 0.73
C THR A 186 23.43 3.48 -0.53
N THR A 187 24.75 3.39 -0.50
CA THR A 187 25.61 3.82 -1.62
C THR A 187 26.68 2.80 -2.02
N ASP A 188 26.78 1.72 -1.26
CA ASP A 188 27.79 0.66 -1.40
C ASP A 188 27.23 -0.62 -2.04
N GLY A 189 25.96 -0.61 -2.44
CA GLY A 189 25.34 -1.71 -3.18
C GLY A 189 25.98 -1.91 -4.55
N THR A 190 26.15 -3.17 -4.94
CA THR A 190 26.65 -3.62 -6.24
C THR A 190 25.76 -4.73 -6.80
N PRO A 191 25.94 -5.16 -8.07
CA PRO A 191 25.23 -6.34 -8.60
C PRO A 191 25.47 -7.63 -7.79
N GLU A 192 26.63 -7.75 -7.13
CA GLU A 192 27.01 -8.88 -6.29
C GLU A 192 26.62 -8.69 -4.82
N HIS A 193 26.33 -7.46 -4.40
CA HIS A 193 25.98 -7.09 -3.03
C HIS A 193 24.79 -6.13 -3.04
N GLU A 194 23.58 -6.68 -3.12
CA GLU A 194 22.34 -5.90 -3.15
C GLU A 194 21.68 -5.85 -1.77
N TYR A 195 21.26 -4.64 -1.37
CA TYR A 195 20.32 -4.47 -0.27
C TYR A 195 18.92 -4.85 -0.71
N ARG A 196 18.22 -5.63 0.12
CA ARG A 196 16.87 -6.13 -0.18
C ARG A 196 15.88 -5.70 0.89
N PHE A 197 14.67 -5.39 0.45
CA PHE A 197 13.50 -5.17 1.28
C PHE A 197 12.35 -5.99 0.68
N ASP A 198 11.28 -6.19 1.46
CA ASP A 198 10.19 -7.17 1.28
C ASP A 198 10.39 -8.53 1.97
N LEU A 199 9.30 -8.95 2.62
CA LEU A 199 9.08 -10.28 3.12
C LEU A 199 8.74 -11.22 1.94
N VAL A 200 9.48 -12.32 1.87
CA VAL A 200 9.09 -13.62 1.28
C VAL A 200 9.27 -13.77 -0.25
N GLU A 201 10.45 -14.19 -0.69
CA GLU A 201 10.50 -15.25 -1.72
C GLU A 201 10.00 -16.53 -1.03
N PRO A 202 8.74 -16.96 -1.22
CA PRO A 202 8.19 -18.08 -0.45
C PRO A 202 8.95 -19.35 -0.76
N PHE A 203 9.51 -19.43 -1.97
CA PHE A 203 10.36 -20.50 -2.42
C PHE A 203 11.64 -20.63 -1.59
N LEU A 204 12.35 -19.54 -1.30
CA LEU A 204 13.59 -19.57 -0.51
C LEU A 204 13.32 -19.87 0.96
N ALA A 205 12.25 -19.31 1.53
CA ALA A 205 11.78 -19.65 2.86
C ALA A 205 11.36 -21.14 2.95
N MET A 206 10.70 -21.66 1.91
CA MET A 206 10.28 -23.07 1.82
C MET A 206 11.46 -24.05 1.77
N ILE A 207 12.61 -23.66 1.22
CA ILE A 207 13.83 -24.47 1.20
C ILE A 207 14.78 -24.18 2.39
N GLY A 208 14.31 -23.48 3.42
CA GLY A 208 15.05 -23.25 4.67
C GLY A 208 16.11 -22.15 4.61
N MET A 209 16.11 -21.32 3.57
CA MET A 209 16.99 -20.16 3.45
C MET A 209 16.21 -18.89 3.79
N ALA A 210 16.08 -18.62 5.09
CA ALA A 210 15.54 -17.35 5.57
C ALA A 210 16.69 -16.33 5.72
N PHE A 211 16.54 -15.17 5.08
CA PHE A 211 17.46 -14.05 5.25
C PHE A 211 16.78 -12.94 6.05
N PRO A 212 17.55 -12.17 6.85
CA PRO A 212 17.05 -10.97 7.49
C PRO A 212 16.57 -9.99 6.41
N VAL A 213 15.30 -9.58 6.49
CA VAL A 213 14.68 -8.65 5.54
C VAL A 213 14.25 -7.39 6.26
N CYS A 214 14.48 -6.28 5.59
CA CYS A 214 14.13 -4.96 6.07
C CYS A 214 12.75 -4.59 5.48
N ASN A 215 11.81 -4.15 6.31
CA ASN A 215 10.50 -3.66 5.87
C ASN A 215 10.12 -2.37 6.59
N TRP A 216 9.18 -1.60 6.05
CA TRP A 216 8.68 -0.38 6.68
C TRP A 216 8.30 -0.62 8.15
N SER A 217 8.83 0.25 9.01
CA SER A 217 8.30 0.48 10.35
C SER A 217 6.82 0.85 10.26
N PRO A 218 5.96 0.39 11.18
CA PRO A 218 4.52 0.62 11.08
C PRO A 218 4.11 2.10 11.17
N ASP A 219 4.94 2.95 11.78
CA ASP A 219 4.75 4.41 11.86
C ASP A 219 5.35 5.17 10.67
N GLY A 220 6.10 4.49 9.79
CA GLY A 220 6.66 5.05 8.55
C GLY A 220 7.68 6.19 8.76
N ALA A 221 8.02 6.52 10.01
CA ALA A 221 8.76 7.71 10.38
C ALA A 221 9.86 7.36 11.36
N SER A 222 11.10 7.25 10.88
CA SER A 222 12.22 7.47 11.79
C SER A 222 13.45 8.03 11.07
N SER A 223 14.17 8.87 11.82
CA SER A 223 15.23 9.75 11.35
C SER A 223 16.59 9.41 11.94
N ASP A 224 16.75 8.27 12.62
CA ASP A 224 17.98 7.90 13.31
C ASP A 224 18.37 6.44 13.06
N TRP A 225 19.49 6.27 12.36
CA TRP A 225 19.85 5.04 11.62
C TRP A 225 20.85 4.14 12.37
N SER A 226 21.19 4.49 13.61
CA SER A 226 22.15 3.76 14.46
C SER A 226 21.50 3.00 15.62
N SER A 227 20.18 3.10 15.75
CA SER A 227 19.37 2.53 16.83
C SER A 227 18.41 1.47 16.26
N PRO A 228 17.90 0.49 17.04
CA PRO A 228 16.83 -0.45 16.63
C PRO A 228 15.49 0.20 16.22
N SER A 229 15.50 1.48 15.89
CA SER A 229 14.39 2.37 15.57
C SER A 229 14.61 3.01 14.19
N SER A 230 14.97 2.22 13.17
CA SER A 230 15.04 2.62 11.75
C SER A 230 13.65 2.62 11.09
N PRO A 231 13.41 3.45 10.04
CA PRO A 231 12.10 3.50 9.36
C PRO A 231 11.88 2.23 8.54
N ILE A 232 12.95 1.46 8.34
CA ILE A 232 12.95 0.11 7.80
C ILE A 232 13.55 -0.78 8.89
N GLN A 233 12.77 -1.69 9.47
CA GLN A 233 13.23 -2.63 10.48
C GLN A 233 13.69 -3.92 9.80
N CYS A 234 14.94 -4.30 10.04
CA CYS A 234 15.47 -5.60 9.62
C CYS A 234 15.24 -6.61 10.74
N ALA A 235 14.49 -7.68 10.48
CA ALA A 235 14.41 -8.80 11.42
C ALA A 235 15.78 -9.49 11.46
N GLN A 236 16.44 -9.51 12.62
CA GLN A 236 17.68 -10.28 12.84
C GLN A 236 17.36 -11.76 13.05
#